data_AF-A0A832TS14-F1
#
_entry.id   AF-A0A832TS14-F1
#
_cell.length_a   1.000
_cell.length_b   1.000
_cell.length_c   1.000
_cell.angle_alpha   90.00
_cell.angle_beta   90.00
_cell.angle_gamma   90.00
#
_symmetry.space_group_name_H-M   'P 1'
#
loop_
_entity.id
_entity.type
_entity.pdbx_description
1 polymer ?
#
loop_
_entity_poly.entity_id
_entity_poly.type
_entity_poly.pdbx_seq_one_letter_code
_entity_poly.pdbx_strand_id
1 'polypeptide(L)'
;MGAVAGTAAGITGGLVAGVTLKYAYDKYIQEQQMHKRLKSIPRRVFRRGPAPATVRAVYPDHQTFSHNMKSPIWVEFDAPIDSSTVTKDTVIVKSSVFDEPLDGFLDAGGRILMFRPYGKYPAENGRAKISITLIGTDTGSGAITDTKGVPLDGDKDGKAGGDFEYKFSIMK
;
A
#
# COMPACT_ATOMS: atom_id res chain seq x y z
N MET A 1 11.31 25.51 104.43
CA MET A 1 12.75 25.44 104.11
C MET A 1 13.04 24.11 103.46
N GLY A 2 13.85 24.09 102.40
CA GLY A 2 14.39 22.87 101.78
C GLY A 2 14.09 22.76 100.29
N ALA A 3 14.94 23.37 99.46
CA ALA A 3 14.98 23.15 98.02
C ALA A 3 15.86 21.93 97.70
N VAL A 4 15.47 21.11 96.72
CA VAL A 4 16.40 20.40 95.84
C VAL A 4 15.79 20.37 94.43
N ALA A 5 16.49 21.02 93.50
CA ALA A 5 16.22 20.98 92.07
C ALA A 5 16.78 19.68 91.46
N GLY A 6 16.10 19.15 90.44
CA GLY A 6 16.59 18.04 89.63
C GLY A 6 15.85 17.97 88.29
N THR A 7 16.49 18.52 87.26
CA THR A 7 16.11 18.47 85.84
C THR A 7 16.17 17.06 85.26
N ALA A 8 15.21 16.68 84.43
CA ALA A 8 15.42 15.69 83.36
C ALA A 8 14.52 16.02 82.16
N ALA A 9 15.14 16.64 81.14
CA ALA A 9 14.60 16.74 79.79
C ALA A 9 14.78 15.38 79.08
N GLY A 10 13.73 14.88 78.42
CA GLY A 10 13.75 13.62 77.68
C GLY A 10 13.04 13.78 76.34
N ILE A 11 13.82 13.65 75.28
CA ILE A 11 13.55 14.03 73.89
C ILE A 11 12.65 12.98 73.23
N THR A 12 11.44 13.34 72.79
CA THR A 12 10.65 12.50 71.85
C THR A 12 10.65 13.15 70.48
N GLY A 13 11.84 13.16 69.86
CA GLY A 13 12.03 13.61 68.49
C GLY A 13 12.73 12.52 67.70
N GLY A 14 11.97 11.82 66.84
CA GLY A 14 12.57 10.95 65.83
C GLY A 14 11.80 9.67 65.56
N LEU A 15 10.75 9.73 64.74
CA LEU A 15 10.29 8.56 63.98
C LEU A 15 9.39 8.84 62.76
N VAL A 16 9.03 10.10 62.47
CA VAL A 16 8.02 10.37 61.42
C VAL A 16 8.65 10.73 60.05
N ALA A 17 9.91 11.17 60.00
CA ALA A 17 10.54 11.63 58.75
C ALA A 17 11.03 10.49 57.81
N GLY A 18 11.30 9.29 58.32
CA GLY A 18 11.82 8.17 57.52
C GLY A 18 10.77 7.49 56.64
N VAL A 19 9.51 7.46 57.09
CA VAL A 19 8.43 6.74 56.39
C VAL A 19 7.93 7.54 55.18
N THR A 20 7.82 8.87 55.30
CA THR A 20 7.38 9.75 54.20
C THR A 20 8.40 9.82 53.07
N LEU A 21 9.70 9.85 53.40
CA LEU A 21 10.79 9.85 52.41
C LEU A 21 10.82 8.55 51.61
N LYS A 22 10.61 7.41 52.27
CA LYS A 22 10.57 6.12 51.56
C LYS A 22 9.36 6.03 50.62
N TYR A 23 8.20 6.52 51.05
CA TYR A 23 6.99 6.52 50.22
C TYR A 23 7.11 7.44 49.00
N ALA A 24 7.74 8.60 49.15
CA ALA A 24 8.02 9.51 48.04
C ALA A 24 9.04 8.92 47.05
N TYR A 25 10.07 8.23 47.56
CA TYR A 25 11.09 7.59 46.73
C TYR A 25 10.54 6.40 45.94
N ASP A 26 9.79 5.51 46.60
CA ASP A 26 9.16 4.37 45.95
C ASP A 26 8.13 4.83 44.90
N LYS A 27 7.36 5.89 45.19
CA LYS A 27 6.41 6.48 44.22
C LYS A 27 7.13 7.10 43.01
N TYR A 28 8.27 7.78 43.21
CA TYR A 28 9.07 8.36 42.13
C TYR A 28 9.69 7.28 41.22
N ILE A 29 10.22 6.20 41.81
CA ILE A 29 10.77 5.06 41.06
C ILE A 29 9.66 4.37 40.25
N GLN A 30 8.47 4.21 40.85
CA GLN A 30 7.33 3.57 40.22
C GLN A 30 6.78 4.42 39.06
N GLU A 31 6.69 5.75 39.21
CA GLU A 31 6.33 6.68 38.12
C GLU A 31 7.36 6.68 36.98
N GLN A 32 8.66 6.67 37.30
CA GLN A 32 9.74 6.53 36.30
C GLN A 32 9.67 5.20 35.55
N GLN A 33 9.37 4.09 36.23
CA GLN A 33 9.18 2.79 35.60
C GLN A 33 7.92 2.74 34.72
N MET A 34 6.82 3.37 35.15
CA MET A 34 5.58 3.47 34.35
C MET A 34 5.79 4.33 33.09
N HIS A 35 6.50 5.46 33.19
CA HIS A 35 6.85 6.28 32.02
C HIS A 35 7.80 5.58 31.05
N LYS A 36 8.71 4.73 31.55
CA LYS A 36 9.57 3.89 30.70
C LYS A 36 8.79 2.77 30.01
N ARG A 37 7.79 2.18 30.67
CA ARG A 37 6.91 1.13 30.07
C ARG A 37 5.91 1.67 29.05
N LEU A 38 5.49 2.94 29.17
CA LEU A 38 4.64 3.59 28.17
C LEU A 38 5.37 3.93 26.86
N LYS A 39 6.71 4.07 26.88
CA LYS A 39 7.51 4.31 25.67
C LYS A 39 7.76 3.07 24.81
N SER A 40 7.37 1.88 25.27
CA SER A 40 7.59 0.62 24.56
C SER A 40 6.32 0.02 23.97
N ILE A 41 5.29 0.84 23.69
CA ILE A 41 4.22 0.38 22.80
C ILE A 41 4.88 0.14 21.43
N PRO A 42 4.98 -1.11 20.97
CA PRO A 42 5.61 -1.37 19.69
C PRO A 42 4.79 -0.64 18.62
N ARG A 43 5.44 0.23 17.87
CA ARG A 43 4.95 0.93 16.68
C ARG A 43 4.48 -0.02 15.54
N ARG A 44 4.28 -1.32 15.84
CA ARG A 44 3.95 -2.43 14.93
C ARG A 44 2.48 -2.87 14.99
N VAL A 45 1.58 -1.99 15.39
CA VAL A 45 0.13 -2.19 15.18
C VAL A 45 -0.43 -1.11 14.23
N PHE A 46 0.41 -0.60 13.33
CA PHE A 46 -0.14 -0.19 12.05
C PHE A 46 -0.59 -1.49 11.39
N ARG A 47 -1.90 -1.75 11.39
CA ARG A 47 -2.50 -2.70 10.46
C ARG A 47 -2.00 -2.29 9.09
N ARG A 48 -0.98 -2.98 8.55
CA ARG A 48 -0.73 -2.93 7.11
C ARG A 48 -2.06 -3.38 6.54
N GLY A 49 -2.71 -2.49 5.78
CA GLY A 49 -3.87 -2.87 4.99
C GLY A 49 -3.54 -4.10 4.14
N PRO A 50 -4.55 -4.74 3.53
CA PRO A 50 -4.27 -5.77 2.54
C PRO A 50 -3.21 -5.25 1.57
N ALA A 51 -2.18 -6.05 1.29
CA ALA A 51 -1.19 -5.67 0.28
C ALA A 51 -1.93 -5.45 -1.04
N PRO A 52 -1.69 -4.32 -1.72
CA PRO A 52 -2.32 -4.05 -3.01
C PRO A 52 -1.93 -5.12 -4.02
N ALA A 53 -2.87 -5.44 -4.91
CA ALA A 53 -2.60 -6.37 -6.00
C ALA A 53 -1.65 -5.72 -7.03
N THR A 54 -0.78 -6.54 -7.62
CA THR A 54 0.19 -6.10 -8.64
C THR A 54 0.02 -6.88 -9.93
N VAL A 55 0.51 -6.30 -11.03
CA VAL A 55 0.63 -7.04 -12.30
C VAL A 55 1.78 -8.05 -12.22
N ARG A 56 1.43 -9.33 -12.30
CA ARG A 56 2.38 -10.45 -12.30
C ARG A 56 3.03 -10.64 -13.68
N ALA A 57 2.22 -10.64 -14.74
CA ALA A 57 2.69 -10.91 -16.09
C ALA A 57 1.76 -10.29 -17.14
N VAL A 58 2.32 -10.06 -18.33
CA VAL A 58 1.59 -9.61 -19.52
C VAL A 58 1.89 -10.58 -20.65
N TYR A 59 0.85 -11.00 -21.37
CA TYR A 59 0.94 -11.92 -22.50
C TYR A 59 0.22 -11.33 -23.73
N PRO A 60 0.59 -11.76 -24.95
CA PRO A 60 1.79 -12.55 -25.25
C PRO A 60 3.08 -11.76 -24.98
N ASP A 61 4.23 -12.42 -25.03
CA ASP A 61 5.51 -11.71 -24.97
C ASP A 61 5.70 -10.77 -26.20
N HIS A 62 6.71 -9.90 -26.12
CA HIS A 62 7.00 -8.93 -27.18
C HIS A 62 7.20 -9.57 -28.57
N GLN A 63 7.84 -10.73 -28.66
CA GLN A 63 8.17 -11.37 -29.93
C GLN A 63 6.92 -12.00 -30.57
N THR A 64 6.09 -12.64 -29.76
CA THR A 64 4.84 -13.25 -30.20
C THR A 64 3.84 -12.16 -30.61
N PHE A 65 3.79 -11.05 -29.87
CA PHE A 65 2.94 -9.91 -30.21
C PHE A 65 3.31 -9.28 -31.56
N SER A 66 4.61 -9.14 -31.86
CA SER A 66 5.07 -8.42 -33.05
C SER A 66 4.61 -9.05 -34.37
N HIS A 67 4.34 -10.36 -34.37
CA HIS A 67 3.96 -11.13 -35.56
C HIS A 67 2.44 -11.37 -35.67
N ASN A 68 1.67 -11.15 -34.59
CA ASN A 68 0.22 -11.37 -34.57
C ASN A 68 -0.54 -10.11 -34.15
N MET A 69 -0.83 -9.26 -35.14
CA MET A 69 -1.58 -8.01 -34.96
C MET A 69 -3.07 -8.18 -34.59
N LYS A 70 -3.54 -9.42 -34.38
CA LYS A 70 -4.88 -9.72 -33.82
C LYS A 70 -4.81 -10.35 -32.44
N SER A 71 -3.61 -10.55 -31.89
CA SER A 71 -3.45 -11.22 -30.62
C SER A 71 -4.14 -10.43 -29.51
N PRO A 72 -5.01 -11.03 -28.69
CA PRO A 72 -5.43 -10.38 -27.46
C PRO A 72 -4.22 -10.10 -26.56
N ILE A 73 -4.30 -9.02 -25.79
CA ILE A 73 -3.41 -8.74 -24.67
C ILE A 73 -4.06 -9.32 -23.42
N TRP A 74 -3.30 -10.11 -22.67
CA TRP A 74 -3.71 -10.63 -21.37
C TRP A 74 -2.82 -10.02 -20.29
N VAL A 75 -3.43 -9.59 -19.20
CA VAL A 75 -2.72 -9.17 -18.00
C VAL A 75 -3.11 -10.10 -16.86
N GLU A 76 -2.11 -10.65 -16.21
CA GLU A 76 -2.28 -11.49 -15.03
C GLU A 76 -1.87 -10.73 -13.77
N PHE A 77 -2.74 -10.76 -12.77
CA PHE A 77 -2.53 -10.19 -11.45
C PHE A 77 -2.08 -11.25 -10.45
N ASP A 78 -1.36 -10.85 -9.41
CA ASP A 78 -0.96 -11.74 -8.32
C ASP A 78 -2.13 -12.10 -7.37
N ALA A 79 -3.18 -11.29 -7.36
CA ALA A 79 -4.41 -11.46 -6.58
C ALA A 79 -5.68 -11.19 -7.42
N PRO A 80 -6.86 -11.68 -6.99
CA PRO A 80 -8.09 -11.45 -7.72
C PRO A 80 -8.52 -9.98 -7.76
N ILE A 81 -8.87 -9.49 -8.95
CA ILE A 81 -9.36 -8.14 -9.21
C ILE A 81 -10.88 -8.07 -9.22
N ASP A 82 -11.43 -6.93 -8.85
CA ASP A 82 -12.84 -6.62 -9.06
C ASP A 82 -13.08 -6.25 -10.52
N SER A 83 -13.69 -7.19 -11.26
CA SER A 83 -13.98 -7.02 -12.69
C SER A 83 -14.91 -5.83 -12.98
N SER A 84 -15.71 -5.38 -12.01
CA SER A 84 -16.58 -4.20 -12.20
C SER A 84 -15.78 -2.90 -12.31
N THR A 85 -14.55 -2.87 -11.79
CA THR A 85 -13.63 -1.72 -11.90
C THR A 85 -12.80 -1.74 -13.18
N VAL A 86 -12.90 -2.80 -13.98
CA VAL A 86 -12.22 -2.92 -15.27
C VAL A 86 -13.15 -2.39 -16.36
N THR A 87 -12.91 -1.15 -16.78
CA THR A 87 -13.72 -0.43 -17.76
C THR A 87 -12.83 0.17 -18.85
N LYS A 88 -13.45 0.76 -19.88
CA LYS A 88 -12.73 1.51 -20.92
C LYS A 88 -12.01 2.74 -20.38
N ASP A 89 -12.40 3.24 -19.20
CA ASP A 89 -11.77 4.40 -18.58
C ASP A 89 -10.59 4.01 -17.69
N THR A 90 -10.54 2.75 -17.24
CA THR A 90 -9.45 2.22 -16.39
C THR A 90 -8.45 1.35 -17.14
N VAL A 91 -8.76 0.95 -18.37
CA VAL A 91 -7.87 0.19 -19.25
C VAL A 91 -7.72 0.93 -20.56
N ILE A 92 -6.62 1.65 -20.69
CA ILE A 92 -6.34 2.50 -21.84
C ILE A 92 -5.32 1.81 -22.73
N VAL A 93 -5.73 1.43 -23.94
CA VAL A 93 -4.82 0.88 -24.94
C VAL A 93 -4.60 1.92 -26.02
N LYS A 94 -3.35 2.27 -26.34
CA LYS A 94 -3.02 3.27 -27.38
C LYS A 94 -2.09 2.68 -28.43
N SER A 95 -2.17 3.24 -29.64
CA SER A 95 -1.19 3.01 -30.71
C SER A 95 -0.38 4.27 -30.92
N SER A 96 0.87 4.15 -31.38
CA SER A 96 1.66 5.31 -31.82
C SER A 96 1.19 5.91 -33.15
N VAL A 97 0.18 5.32 -33.79
CA VAL A 97 -0.33 5.75 -35.12
C VAL A 97 -1.39 6.85 -35.00
N PHE A 98 -2.14 6.91 -33.90
CA PHE A 98 -3.13 7.95 -33.63
C PHE A 98 -3.31 8.16 -32.14
N ASP A 99 -3.85 9.32 -31.74
CA ASP A 99 -3.85 9.78 -30.35
C ASP A 99 -4.98 9.17 -29.50
N GLU A 100 -6.07 8.75 -30.13
CA GLU A 100 -7.23 8.17 -29.47
C GLU A 100 -6.94 6.77 -28.89
N PRO A 101 -7.54 6.42 -27.74
CA PRO A 101 -7.54 5.03 -27.26
C PRO A 101 -8.18 4.07 -28.27
N LEU A 102 -7.60 2.88 -28.37
CA LEU A 102 -8.09 1.78 -29.18
C LEU A 102 -9.36 1.19 -28.58
N ASP A 103 -10.43 1.18 -29.38
CA ASP A 103 -11.64 0.45 -29.05
C ASP A 103 -11.45 -1.06 -29.21
N GLY A 104 -12.02 -1.81 -28.27
CA GLY A 104 -11.95 -3.26 -28.26
C GLY A 104 -12.93 -3.91 -27.30
N PHE A 105 -12.90 -5.24 -27.31
CA PHE A 105 -13.53 -6.07 -26.32
C PHE A 105 -12.63 -6.16 -25.10
N LEU A 106 -13.18 -5.84 -23.93
CA LEU A 106 -12.51 -5.88 -22.63
C LEU A 106 -13.25 -6.87 -21.74
N ASP A 107 -12.50 -7.78 -21.13
CA ASP A 107 -13.03 -8.79 -20.23
C ASP A 107 -12.08 -8.97 -19.04
N ALA A 108 -12.64 -9.25 -17.87
CA ALA A 108 -11.88 -9.46 -16.66
C ALA A 108 -12.58 -10.47 -15.74
N GLY A 109 -11.79 -11.35 -15.15
CA GLY A 109 -12.29 -12.36 -14.24
C GLY A 109 -11.17 -12.95 -13.39
N GLY A 110 -11.43 -13.07 -12.09
CA GLY A 110 -10.45 -13.60 -11.15
C GLY A 110 -9.16 -12.78 -11.19
N ARG A 111 -8.08 -13.37 -11.70
CA ARG A 111 -6.75 -12.75 -11.80
C ARG A 111 -6.35 -12.35 -13.20
N ILE A 112 -7.27 -12.40 -14.15
CA ILE A 112 -6.98 -12.23 -15.57
C ILE A 112 -7.82 -11.09 -16.13
N LEU A 113 -7.16 -10.22 -16.89
CA LEU A 113 -7.77 -9.22 -17.75
C LEU A 113 -7.38 -9.53 -19.20
N MET A 114 -8.33 -9.40 -20.12
CA MET A 114 -8.11 -9.52 -21.56
C MET A 114 -8.59 -8.27 -22.27
N PHE A 115 -7.73 -7.71 -23.12
CA PHE A 115 -8.13 -6.75 -24.13
C PHE A 115 -7.94 -7.34 -25.54
N ARG A 116 -8.94 -7.22 -26.40
CA ARG A 116 -8.86 -7.58 -27.81
C ARG A 116 -9.39 -6.44 -28.68
N PRO A 117 -8.61 -5.90 -29.62
CA PRO A 117 -9.12 -4.89 -30.54
C PRO A 117 -10.21 -5.49 -31.44
N TYR A 118 -11.21 -4.69 -31.84
CA TYR A 118 -12.22 -5.14 -32.80
C TYR A 118 -11.63 -5.42 -34.19
N GLY A 119 -10.59 -4.66 -34.54
CA GLY A 119 -9.80 -4.84 -35.75
C GLY A 119 -8.42 -5.42 -35.48
N LYS A 120 -7.50 -5.19 -36.42
CA LYS A 120 -6.06 -5.39 -36.17
C LYS A 120 -5.53 -4.19 -35.39
N TYR A 121 -4.46 -4.39 -34.63
CA TYR A 121 -3.69 -3.26 -34.13
C TYR A 121 -3.22 -2.38 -35.30
N PRO A 122 -3.43 -1.05 -35.23
CA PRO A 122 -2.97 -0.12 -36.26
C PRO A 122 -1.45 -0.15 -36.33
N ALA A 123 -0.92 -0.25 -37.54
CA ALA A 123 0.51 -0.20 -37.82
C ALA A 123 0.77 0.57 -39.12
N GLU A 124 1.70 1.51 -39.08
CA GLU A 124 2.14 2.28 -40.23
C GLU A 124 3.40 1.62 -40.80
N ASN A 125 3.42 1.31 -42.10
CA ASN A 125 4.54 0.60 -42.75
C ASN A 125 4.95 -0.71 -42.03
N GLY A 126 3.98 -1.39 -41.40
CA GLY A 126 4.24 -2.63 -40.64
C GLY A 126 4.86 -2.39 -39.26
N ARG A 127 4.89 -1.16 -38.75
CA ARG A 127 5.47 -0.79 -37.46
C ARG A 127 4.51 0.04 -36.63
N ALA A 128 4.48 -0.22 -35.33
CA ALA A 128 3.79 0.63 -34.35
C ALA A 128 4.26 0.28 -32.94
N LYS A 129 4.08 1.20 -32.01
CA LYS A 129 4.13 0.92 -30.57
C LYS A 129 2.72 0.84 -30.05
N ILE A 130 2.38 -0.26 -29.36
CA ILE A 130 1.11 -0.40 -28.66
C ILE A 130 1.39 -0.31 -27.18
N SER A 131 0.71 0.57 -26.46
CA SER A 131 0.77 0.60 -24.99
C SER A 131 -0.55 0.14 -24.39
N ILE A 132 -0.48 -0.62 -23.31
CA ILE A 132 -1.61 -0.85 -22.41
C ILE A 132 -1.28 -0.18 -21.08
N THR A 133 -2.20 0.67 -20.63
CA THR A 133 -2.13 1.37 -19.35
C THR A 133 -3.30 0.90 -18.50
N LEU A 134 -2.99 0.39 -17.31
CA LEU A 134 -3.99 0.11 -16.29
C LEU A 134 -3.95 1.26 -15.29
N ILE A 135 -5.06 1.97 -15.21
CA ILE A 135 -5.19 3.19 -14.42
C ILE A 135 -5.35 2.81 -12.95
N GLY A 136 -4.47 3.36 -12.13
CA GLY A 136 -4.56 3.37 -10.68
C GLY A 136 -5.25 4.67 -10.22
N THR A 137 -4.65 5.34 -9.25
CA THR A 137 -5.06 6.66 -8.75
C THR A 137 -4.16 7.80 -9.24
N ASP A 138 -3.05 7.49 -9.92
CA ASP A 138 -2.09 8.49 -10.40
C ASP A 138 -2.64 9.30 -11.57
N THR A 139 -3.40 8.67 -12.46
CA THR A 139 -4.08 9.32 -13.57
C THR A 139 -5.56 8.92 -13.65
N GLY A 140 -6.39 9.67 -14.39
CA GLY A 140 -7.77 9.27 -14.71
C GLY A 140 -8.86 9.57 -13.65
N SER A 141 -10.06 9.05 -13.90
CA SER A 141 -11.30 9.27 -13.11
C SER A 141 -11.80 8.02 -12.38
N GLY A 142 -10.97 6.96 -12.29
CA GLY A 142 -11.25 5.71 -11.59
C GLY A 142 -10.01 4.83 -11.49
N ALA A 143 -10.02 3.84 -10.60
CA ALA A 143 -8.89 2.94 -10.36
C ALA A 143 -9.34 1.48 -10.46
N ILE A 144 -8.50 0.61 -11.06
CA ILE A 144 -8.70 -0.83 -10.92
C ILE A 144 -8.41 -1.23 -9.48
N THR A 145 -9.31 -2.02 -8.89
CA THR A 145 -9.19 -2.48 -7.50
C THR A 145 -9.19 -4.00 -7.40
N ASP A 146 -8.64 -4.51 -6.30
CA ASP A 146 -8.79 -5.90 -5.91
C ASP A 146 -10.22 -6.19 -5.40
N THR A 147 -10.54 -7.47 -5.20
CA THR A 147 -11.84 -7.89 -4.63
C THR A 147 -12.13 -7.37 -3.21
N LYS A 148 -11.17 -6.71 -2.56
CA LYS A 148 -11.31 -6.06 -1.24
C LYS A 148 -11.43 -4.54 -1.36
N GLY A 149 -11.47 -3.99 -2.58
CA GLY A 149 -11.57 -2.57 -2.87
C GLY A 149 -10.24 -1.81 -2.71
N VAL A 150 -9.09 -2.49 -2.70
CA VAL A 150 -7.77 -1.84 -2.65
C VAL A 150 -7.28 -1.56 -4.08
N PRO A 151 -6.90 -0.32 -4.43
CA PRO A 151 -6.34 -0.01 -5.75
C PRO A 151 -5.08 -0.82 -6.06
N LEU A 152 -4.83 -1.06 -7.36
CA LEU A 152 -3.60 -1.70 -7.83
C LEU A 152 -2.35 -0.93 -7.40
N ASP A 153 -1.27 -1.65 -7.13
CA ASP A 153 0.09 -1.12 -7.08
C ASP A 153 0.74 -1.33 -8.45
N GLY A 154 0.42 -0.43 -9.38
CA GLY A 154 0.83 -0.56 -10.79
C GLY A 154 2.29 -0.21 -11.05
N ASP A 155 2.86 0.74 -10.29
CA ASP A 155 4.26 1.15 -10.36
C ASP A 155 5.18 0.29 -9.48
N LYS A 156 4.59 -0.59 -8.64
CA LYS A 156 5.26 -1.57 -7.79
C LYS A 156 6.11 -0.95 -6.70
N ASP A 157 5.67 0.20 -6.17
CA ASP A 157 6.35 0.89 -5.07
C ASP A 157 5.96 0.34 -3.68
N GLY A 158 5.03 -0.63 -3.65
CA GLY A 158 4.48 -1.24 -2.45
C GLY A 158 3.26 -0.52 -1.89
N LYS A 159 2.72 0.49 -2.59
CA LYS A 159 1.53 1.26 -2.20
C LYS A 159 0.45 1.17 -3.29
N ALA A 160 -0.80 1.21 -2.85
CA ALA A 160 -1.94 1.25 -3.75
C ALA A 160 -1.99 2.60 -4.50
N GLY A 161 -2.28 2.56 -5.79
CA GLY A 161 -2.56 3.73 -6.62
C GLY A 161 -1.69 3.87 -7.87
N GLY A 162 -0.51 3.28 -7.94
CA GLY A 162 0.36 3.45 -9.10
C GLY A 162 -0.28 3.00 -10.41
N ASP A 163 -0.03 3.72 -11.50
CA ASP A 163 -0.40 3.27 -12.85
C ASP A 163 0.54 2.17 -13.35
N PHE A 164 0.01 1.17 -14.02
CA PHE A 164 0.82 0.19 -14.74
C PHE A 164 0.86 0.53 -16.22
N GLU A 165 2.05 0.63 -16.81
CA GLU A 165 2.24 0.81 -18.25
C GLU A 165 3.08 -0.32 -18.84
N TYR A 166 2.60 -0.92 -19.93
CA TYR A 166 3.35 -1.90 -20.69
C TYR A 166 3.31 -1.60 -22.18
N LYS A 167 4.46 -1.72 -22.86
CA LYS A 167 4.66 -1.32 -24.26
C LYS A 167 5.07 -2.51 -25.13
N PHE A 168 4.33 -2.74 -26.20
CA PHE A 168 4.65 -3.67 -27.26
C PHE A 168 5.15 -2.93 -28.50
N SER A 169 5.96 -3.63 -29.30
CA SER A 169 6.40 -3.16 -30.61
C SER A 169 5.90 -4.13 -31.68
N ILE A 170 5.22 -3.60 -32.69
CA ILE A 170 4.89 -4.34 -33.91
C ILE A 170 6.06 -4.14 -34.86
N MET A 171 6.62 -5.25 -35.35
CA MET A 171 7.72 -5.28 -36.29
C MET A 171 7.38 -6.34 -37.34
N LYS A 172 7.14 -5.89 -38.56
CA LYS A 172 6.87 -6.74 -39.71
C LYS A 172 7.95 -6.57 -40.78
#